data_AF-A0A7W7T526-F1
#
_entry.id   AF-A0A7W7T526-F1
#
_cell.length_a   1.000
_cell.length_b   1.000
_cell.length_c   1.000
_cell.angle_alpha   90.00
_cell.angle_beta   90.00
_cell.angle_gamma   90.00
#
_symmetry.space_group_name_H-M   'P 1'
#
loop_
_entity.id
_entity.type
_entity.pdbx_description
1 polymer ?
#
loop_
_entity_poly.entity_id
_entity_poly.type
_entity_poly.pdbx_seq_one_letter_code
_entity_poly.pdbx_strand_id
1 'polypeptide(L)' 'MIVIEDEEFWTRFDGEVRVNWEASNLRQFSSLDAEQVEALVNDVAWSNEGLFALLQGLRRLRDIGGSRVNLPTIEWETE' A
#
# COMPACT_ATOMS: atom_id res chain seq x y z
N MET A 1 1.86 8.65 4.42
CA MET A 1 1.39 7.32 4.84
C MET A 1 0.67 7.48 6.16
N ILE A 2 -0.59 7.01 6.24
CA ILE A 2 -1.36 7.00 7.48
C ILE A 2 -1.41 5.54 7.92
N VAL A 3 -1.03 5.26 9.17
CA VAL A 3 -1.06 3.92 9.75
C VAL A 3 -2.10 3.92 10.86
N ILE A 4 -2.95 2.89 10.88
CA ILE A 4 -3.96 2.67 11.90
C ILE A 4 -3.60 1.38 12.63
N GLU A 5 -3.12 1.52 13.85
CA GLU A 5 -2.61 0.40 14.66
C GLU A 5 -3.70 -0.35 15.43
N ASP A 6 -4.92 0.19 15.47
CA ASP A 6 -6.08 -0.39 16.17
C ASP A 6 -6.72 -1.53 15.36
N GLU A 7 -6.77 -2.73 15.95
CA GLU A 7 -7.34 -3.94 15.34
C GLU A 7 -8.87 -3.89 15.21
N GLU A 8 -9.56 -3.15 16.10
CA GLU A 8 -11.02 -3.01 16.06
C GLU A 8 -11.47 -1.90 15.11
N PHE A 9 -10.54 -1.03 14.66
CA PHE A 9 -10.86 0.16 13.87
C PHE A 9 -11.67 -0.19 12.62
N TRP A 10 -11.22 -1.15 11.81
CA TRP A 10 -11.91 -1.50 10.57
C TRP A 10 -13.26 -2.18 10.87
N THR A 11 -13.33 -3.09 11.84
CA THR A 11 -14.61 -3.70 12.23
C THR A 11 -15.64 -2.66 12.69
N ARG A 12 -15.18 -1.59 13.35
CA ARG A 12 -16.04 -0.55 13.92
C ARG A 12 -16.41 0.55 12.93
N PHE A 13 -15.49 0.95 12.05
CA PHE A 13 -15.62 2.15 11.24
C PHE A 13 -15.63 1.92 9.73
N ASP A 14 -15.50 0.69 9.23
CA ASP A 14 -15.48 0.40 7.78
C ASP A 14 -16.66 1.05 7.02
N GLY A 15 -17.88 0.98 7.58
CA GLY A 15 -19.07 1.63 6.98
C GLY A 15 -19.15 3.15 7.15
N GLU A 16 -18.36 3.75 8.04
CA GLU A 16 -18.32 5.18 8.33
C GLU A 16 -17.17 5.90 7.61
N VAL A 17 -16.12 5.17 7.21
CA VAL A 17 -15.04 5.68 6.36
C VAL A 17 -15.62 5.95 4.97
N ARG A 18 -16.22 7.14 4.81
CA ARG A 18 -16.74 7.59 3.54
C ARG A 18 -15.63 8.21 2.73
N VAL A 19 -15.42 7.59 1.58
CA VAL A 19 -14.60 8.08 0.48
C VAL A 19 -15.14 9.47 0.08
N ASN A 20 -14.37 10.53 0.38
CA ASN A 20 -14.59 11.89 -0.14
C ASN A 20 -14.76 11.83 -1.68
N TRP A 21 -15.50 12.75 -2.31
CA TRP A 21 -15.64 12.80 -3.78
C TRP A 21 -14.30 12.83 -4.54
N GLU A 22 -13.22 13.40 -3.96
CA GLU A 22 -11.84 13.35 -4.46
C GLU A 22 -11.25 11.93 -4.47
N ALA A 23 -11.85 11.02 -3.72
CA ALA A 23 -11.43 9.65 -3.53
C ALA A 23 -12.28 8.65 -4.36
N SER A 24 -13.16 9.13 -5.24
CA SER A 24 -13.95 8.29 -6.17
C SER A 24 -13.11 7.38 -7.07
N ASN A 25 -11.82 7.67 -7.25
CA ASN A 25 -10.87 6.85 -8.01
C ASN A 25 -9.83 6.12 -7.13
N LEU A 26 -10.00 6.10 -5.80
CA LEU A 26 -9.10 5.38 -4.91
C LEU A 26 -9.29 3.87 -5.09
N ARG A 27 -8.19 3.20 -5.45
CA ARG A 27 -8.11 1.73 -5.50
C ARG A 27 -7.53 1.22 -4.19
N GLN A 28 -8.18 0.22 -3.60
CA GLN A 28 -7.69 -0.45 -2.39
C GLN A 28 -6.92 -1.70 -2.79
N PHE A 29 -5.77 -1.90 -2.16
CA PHE A 29 -4.91 -3.06 -2.34
C PHE A 29 -4.62 -3.68 -0.98
N SER A 30 -4.73 -5.00 -0.87
CA SER A 30 -4.39 -5.70 0.36
C SER A 30 -2.87 -5.80 0.49
N SER A 31 -2.32 -5.36 1.62
CA SER A 31 -0.89 -5.55 1.91
C SER A 31 -0.52 -7.00 2.18
N LEU A 32 -1.49 -7.92 2.28
CA LEU A 32 -1.28 -9.36 2.41
C LEU A 32 -1.30 -10.09 1.06
N ASP A 33 -1.73 -9.42 -0.01
CA ASP A 33 -1.83 -9.97 -1.36
C ASP A 33 -0.62 -9.53 -2.19
N ALA A 34 0.47 -10.31 -2.08
CA ALA A 34 1.72 -10.01 -2.75
C ALA A 34 1.59 -9.99 -4.29
N GLU A 35 0.77 -10.86 -4.87
CA GLU A 35 0.55 -10.94 -6.31
C GLU A 35 -0.15 -9.68 -6.83
N GLN A 36 -1.17 -9.19 -6.11
CA GLN A 36 -1.87 -7.97 -6.48
C GLN A 36 -0.97 -6.73 -6.38
N VAL A 37 -0.11 -6.68 -5.35
CA VAL A 37 0.87 -5.59 -5.20
C VAL A 37 1.94 -5.65 -6.29
N GLU A 38 2.41 -6.84 -6.65
CA GLU A 38 3.37 -7.03 -7.75
C GLU A 38 2.77 -6.59 -9.09
N ALA A 39 1.52 -6.94 -9.36
CA ALA A 39 0.80 -6.48 -10.55
C ALA A 39 0.66 -4.94 -10.57
N LEU A 40 0.39 -4.32 -9.42
CA LEU A 40 0.33 -2.86 -9.30
C LEU A 40 1.69 -2.21 -9.62
N VAL A 41 2.80 -2.75 -9.10
CA VAL A 41 4.15 -2.23 -9.33
C VAL A 41 4.52 -2.28 -10.82
N ASN A 42 4.09 -3.31 -11.53
CA ASN A 42 4.37 -3.51 -12.95
C ASN A 42 3.39 -2.78 -13.91
N ASP A 43 2.44 -2.00 -13.38
CA ASP A 43 1.48 -1.26 -14.20
C ASP A 43 2.19 -0.15 -15.01
N VAL A 44 2.01 -0.17 -16.35
CA VAL A 44 2.61 0.81 -17.27
C VAL A 44 2.06 2.23 -17.09
N ALA A 45 0.98 2.40 -16.33
CA ALA A 45 0.39 3.70 -16.05
C ALA A 45 1.21 4.57 -15.07
N TRP A 46 2.23 4.01 -14.41
CA TRP A 46 3.07 4.79 -13.50
C TRP A 46 3.94 5.81 -14.22
N SER A 47 4.04 7.01 -13.63
CA SER A 47 5.23 7.85 -13.84
C SER A 47 6.39 7.30 -13.02
N ASN A 48 7.63 7.65 -13.40
CA ASN A 48 8.83 7.26 -12.67
C ASN A 48 8.77 7.69 -11.20
N GLU A 49 8.32 8.93 -10.92
CA GLU A 49 8.20 9.45 -9.56
C GLU A 49 7.10 8.73 -8.77
N GLY A 50 5.99 8.37 -9.43
CA GLY A 50 4.88 7.65 -8.81
C GLY A 50 5.29 6.23 -8.40
N LEU A 51 5.95 5.51 -9.32
CA LEU A 51 6.49 4.18 -9.06
C LEU A 51 7.52 4.23 -7.94
N PHE A 52 8.44 5.20 -7.98
CA PHE A 52 9.44 5.39 -6.94
C PHE A 52 8.79 5.63 -5.56
N ALA A 53 7.82 6.55 -5.48
CA ALA A 53 7.12 6.85 -4.24
C ALA A 53 6.37 5.62 -3.68
N LEU A 54 5.73 4.84 -4.56
CA LEU A 54 5.08 3.57 -4.19
C LEU A 54 6.09 2.58 -3.60
N LEU A 55 7.18 2.30 -4.31
CA LEU A 55 8.20 1.34 -3.89
C LEU A 55 8.82 1.73 -2.54
N GLN A 56 9.11 3.02 -2.33
CA GLN A 56 9.60 3.53 -1.05
C GLN A 56 8.56 3.34 0.07
N GLY A 57 7.28 3.56 -0.23
CA GLY A 57 6.17 3.31 0.68
C GLY A 57 6.05 1.84 1.07
N LEU A 58 6.07 0.92 0.09
CA LEU A 58 6.00 -0.53 0.29
C LEU A 58 7.17 -1.04 1.12
N ARG A 59 8.40 -0.54 0.86
CA ARG A 59 9.57 -0.85 1.67
C ARG A 59 9.39 -0.42 3.12
N ARG A 60 8.98 0.84 3.35
CA ARG A 60 8.75 1.34 4.71
C ARG A 60 7.64 0.58 5.42
N LEU A 61 6.58 0.22 4.69
CA LEU A 61 5.47 -0.56 5.20
C LEU A 61 5.91 -1.97 5.62
N ARG A 62 6.80 -2.61 4.85
CA ARG A 62 7.43 -3.89 5.22
C ARG A 62 8.24 -3.78 6.52
N ASP A 63 8.97 -2.68 6.71
CA ASP A 63 9.79 -2.47 7.91
C ASP A 63 8.96 -2.31 9.19
N ILE A 64 7.74 -1.75 9.10
CA ILE A 64 6.90 -1.45 10.29
C ILE A 64 5.69 -2.38 10.44
N GLY A 65 5.29 -3.09 9.39
CA GLY A 65 4.02 -3.83 9.33
C GLY A 65 4.05 -5.22 9.97
N GLY A 66 5.24 -5.77 10.25
CA GLY A 66 5.38 -7.09 10.89
C GLY A 66 4.63 -8.20 10.13
N SER A 67 3.80 -8.96 10.84
CA SER A 67 2.99 -10.05 10.26
C SER A 67 1.74 -9.57 9.50
N ARG A 68 1.40 -8.28 9.54
CA ARG A 68 0.23 -7.69 8.86
C ARG A 68 0.51 -7.36 7.39
N VAL A 69 1.72 -7.63 6.91
CA VAL A 69 2.18 -7.30 5.57
C VAL A 69 2.89 -8.50 4.96
N ASN A 70 2.61 -8.76 3.69
CA ASN A 70 3.25 -9.74 2.85
C ASN A 70 3.61 -9.05 1.53
N LEU A 71 4.73 -8.32 1.55
CA LEU A 71 5.16 -7.45 0.45
C LEU A 71 6.47 -7.97 -0.15
N PRO A 72 6.67 -7.84 -1.47
CA PRO A 72 7.91 -8.26 -2.12
C PRO A 72 9.10 -7.52 -1.54
N THR A 73 10.28 -8.16 -1.52
CA THR A 73 11.53 -7.51 -1.11
C THR A 73 11.94 -6.50 -2.18
N ILE A 74 12.17 -5.27 -1.74
CA ILE A 74 12.61 -4.15 -2.60
C ILE A 74 13.96 -3.72 -2.07
N GLU A 75 15.02 -4.04 -2.81
CA GLU A 75 16.41 -3.69 -2.52
C GLU A 75 16.88 -2.56 -3.43
N TRP A 76 17.91 -1.84 -2.99
CA TRP A 76 18.63 -0.93 -3.87
C TRP A 76 19.73 -1.74 -4.55
N GLU A 77 19.83 -1.65 -5.87
CA GLU A 77 21.14 -1.81 -6.51
C GLU A 77 21.88 -0.49 -6.35
N THR A 78 22.75 -0.41 -5.35
CA THR A 78 23.81 0.59 -5.30
C THR A 78 24.99 0.06 -6.07
N GLU A 79 25.31 0.66 -7.22
CA GLU A 79 26.63 0.58 -7.86
C GLU A 79 27.71 1.25 -7.01
#